data_AF-A0A2B4RVT2-F1
#
_entry.id   AF-A0A2B4RVT2-F1
#
_cell.length_a   1.000
_cell.length_b   1.000
_cell.length_c   1.000
_cell.angle_alpha   90.00
_cell.angle_beta   90.00
_cell.angle_gamma   90.00
#
_symmetry.space_group_name_H-M   'P 1'
#
loop_
_entity.id
_entity.type
_entity.pdbx_description
1 polymer ?
#
loop_
_entity_poly.entity_id
_entity_poly.type
_entity_poly.pdbx_seq_one_letter_code
_entity_poly.pdbx_strand_id
1 'polypeptide(L)'
;MMNLSRMVRIFIMFIMAMTIYVLADDECPDDSNIMLRDPAGCPIDYMTVAMFPSPPYLLLNENDDNGNATYPYGIVFDYIFDTLSRCCPEKTELVLNNEALVESDVIFPVTEDDETFLTFSGVSYTFYDIVKVDDFVLIGLIDQYNAKARGLVLRSLYDSWPSFVLIFLLTGIAGIFIWALEYHMKNEEFSLSFTRGSYDGFWWAFISMTTVGYGDKSPRSFFGRLFGVFWILTGLVVITMFTATVTSALLYSSSPEFINGLEGLEVAVLNGSFAEAEATYLGAGPRPYPKFEEMHAAMVNEEVEGLFLERLQAYYFYSDNDFYDDDNFRVFHTVPTKISYKMAFEQ
;
A
#
# COMPACT_ATOMS: atom_id res chain seq x y z
N MET A 1 -21.13 -23.18 -28.42
CA MET A 1 -20.07 -24.18 -28.17
C MET A 1 -18.84 -23.78 -28.96
N MET A 2 -17.82 -23.24 -28.28
CA MET A 2 -16.59 -22.77 -28.90
C MET A 2 -15.87 -23.94 -29.60
N ASN A 3 -15.62 -23.77 -30.90
CA ASN A 3 -15.04 -24.78 -31.77
C ASN A 3 -13.65 -25.22 -31.29
N LEU A 4 -13.50 -26.53 -31.11
CA LEU A 4 -12.26 -27.21 -30.71
C LEU A 4 -11.05 -26.84 -31.60
N SER A 5 -11.28 -26.43 -32.87
CA SER A 5 -10.19 -26.00 -33.76
C SER A 5 -9.66 -24.58 -33.50
N ARG A 6 -10.38 -23.73 -32.76
CA ARG A 6 -9.91 -22.39 -32.37
C ARG A 6 -9.04 -22.44 -31.10
N MET A 7 -9.38 -23.28 -30.13
CA MET A 7 -8.52 -23.52 -28.96
C MET A 7 -7.21 -24.19 -29.36
N VAL A 8 -7.23 -25.18 -30.27
CA VAL A 8 -6.00 -25.85 -30.74
C VAL A 8 -5.09 -24.87 -31.51
N ARG A 9 -5.63 -23.92 -32.28
CA ARG A 9 -4.82 -22.90 -32.96
C ARG A 9 -4.22 -21.86 -32.01
N ILE A 10 -4.96 -21.45 -30.97
CA ILE A 10 -4.46 -20.52 -29.94
C ILE A 10 -3.40 -21.22 -29.09
N PHE A 11 -3.60 -22.49 -28.73
CA PHE A 11 -2.62 -23.27 -27.95
C PHE A 11 -1.36 -23.60 -28.75
N ILE A 12 -1.46 -23.85 -30.06
CA ILE A 12 -0.31 -24.04 -30.95
C ILE A 12 0.43 -22.71 -31.22
N MET A 13 -0.27 -21.57 -31.31
CA MET A 13 0.39 -20.26 -31.38
C MET A 13 1.03 -19.87 -30.05
N PHE A 14 0.44 -20.23 -28.90
CA PHE A 14 1.01 -19.95 -27.58
C PHE A 14 2.23 -20.83 -27.30
N ILE A 15 2.18 -22.11 -27.70
CA ILE A 15 3.34 -23.01 -27.67
C ILE A 15 4.40 -22.56 -28.67
N MET A 16 4.06 -22.16 -29.90
CA MET A 16 5.05 -21.62 -30.84
C MET A 16 5.65 -20.29 -30.37
N ALA A 17 4.86 -19.39 -29.78
CA ALA A 17 5.36 -18.15 -29.20
C ALA A 17 6.25 -18.44 -27.99
N MET A 18 5.90 -19.39 -27.11
CA MET A 18 6.76 -19.79 -26.00
C MET A 18 8.00 -20.57 -26.46
N THR A 19 7.92 -21.42 -27.48
CA THR A 19 9.11 -22.10 -28.02
C THR A 19 9.98 -21.18 -28.86
N ILE A 20 9.45 -20.06 -29.38
CA ILE A 20 10.29 -19.04 -30.05
C ILE A 20 10.91 -18.09 -29.01
N TYR A 21 10.24 -17.81 -27.88
CA TYR A 21 10.77 -16.93 -26.83
C TYR A 21 11.59 -17.62 -25.72
N VAL A 22 11.41 -18.94 -25.52
CA VAL A 22 12.15 -19.73 -24.52
C VAL A 22 13.19 -20.65 -25.17
N LEU A 23 13.23 -20.76 -26.52
CA LEU A 23 14.28 -21.49 -27.25
C LEU A 23 15.04 -20.63 -28.29
N ALA A 24 15.01 -19.31 -28.15
CA ALA A 24 16.07 -18.45 -28.69
C ALA A 24 16.96 -18.10 -27.48
N ASP A 25 17.93 -18.92 -27.07
CA ASP A 25 19.20 -19.13 -27.77
C ASP A 25 19.80 -20.51 -27.44
N ASP A 26 19.77 -21.43 -28.40
CA ASP A 26 20.82 -22.46 -28.55
C ASP A 26 21.39 -22.49 -29.98
N GLU A 27 20.88 -21.64 -30.89
CA GLU A 27 21.38 -21.51 -32.26
C GLU A 27 21.64 -20.03 -32.54
N CYS A 28 22.92 -19.66 -32.58
CA CYS A 28 23.36 -18.31 -32.91
C CYS A 28 22.85 -17.92 -34.30
N PRO A 29 22.30 -16.71 -34.49
CA PRO A 29 21.65 -16.32 -35.73
C PRO A 29 22.67 -16.20 -36.87
N ASP A 30 22.62 -17.17 -37.78
CA ASP A 30 23.44 -17.25 -38.99
C ASP A 30 22.84 -16.33 -40.08
N ASP A 31 22.97 -15.01 -39.91
CA ASP A 31 22.41 -14.02 -40.84
C ASP A 31 23.51 -13.19 -41.52
N SER A 32 23.83 -13.58 -42.76
CA SER A 32 24.95 -13.07 -43.55
C SER A 32 24.67 -11.77 -44.32
N ASN A 33 23.81 -10.88 -43.81
CA ASN A 33 23.44 -9.66 -44.54
C ASN A 33 23.13 -8.47 -43.62
N ILE A 34 24.18 -7.79 -43.13
CA ILE A 34 24.24 -6.34 -42.85
C ILE A 34 25.74 -5.97 -42.83
N MET A 35 26.12 -4.79 -43.33
CA MET A 35 27.51 -4.31 -43.47
C MET A 35 28.26 -4.02 -42.14
N LEU A 36 27.77 -4.53 -41.00
CA LEU A 36 28.28 -4.28 -39.64
C LEU A 36 28.48 -5.56 -38.79
N ARG A 37 28.36 -6.77 -39.37
CA ARG A 37 28.47 -8.06 -38.65
C ARG A 37 29.47 -9.02 -39.31
N ASP A 38 30.11 -9.88 -38.50
CA ASP A 38 30.91 -11.03 -38.97
C ASP A 38 29.97 -12.04 -39.68
N PRO A 39 30.41 -12.90 -40.63
CA PRO A 39 29.64 -14.00 -41.23
C PRO A 39 28.80 -14.89 -40.29
N ALA A 40 29.05 -14.87 -38.98
CA ALA A 40 28.26 -15.54 -37.93
C ALA A 40 27.21 -14.64 -37.25
N GLY A 41 26.97 -13.41 -37.74
CA GLY A 41 25.98 -12.48 -37.19
C GLY A 41 26.42 -11.69 -35.94
N CYS A 42 27.66 -11.81 -35.48
CA CYS A 42 28.15 -11.14 -34.28
C CYS A 42 28.50 -9.64 -34.50
N PRO A 43 28.16 -8.74 -33.55
CA PRO A 43 28.67 -7.37 -33.53
C PRO A 43 30.19 -7.37 -33.33
N ILE A 44 30.90 -6.48 -34.03
CA ILE A 44 32.36 -6.36 -33.96
C ILE A 44 32.72 -5.17 -33.05
N ASP A 45 33.74 -5.35 -32.19
CA ASP A 45 34.26 -4.40 -31.18
C ASP A 45 33.44 -4.33 -29.88
N TYR A 46 32.43 -3.47 -29.78
CA TYR A 46 31.70 -3.22 -28.53
C TYR A 46 30.21 -3.02 -28.78
N MET A 47 29.39 -3.44 -27.81
CA MET A 47 27.96 -3.15 -27.77
C MET A 47 27.70 -2.24 -26.57
N THR A 48 27.15 -1.07 -26.86
CA THR A 48 26.75 -0.08 -25.87
C THR A 48 25.34 -0.40 -25.34
N VAL A 49 25.21 -0.49 -24.03
CA VAL A 49 23.94 -0.81 -23.39
C VAL A 49 23.62 0.25 -22.35
N ALA A 50 22.50 0.95 -22.53
CA ALA A 50 21.96 1.84 -21.52
C ALA A 50 20.95 1.07 -20.66
N MET A 51 21.32 0.82 -19.40
CA MET A 51 20.44 0.17 -18.44
C MET A 51 20.21 1.02 -17.19
N PHE A 52 18.96 1.14 -16.76
CA PHE A 52 18.65 1.78 -15.49
C PHE A 52 18.82 0.80 -14.33
N PRO A 53 19.52 1.18 -13.24
CA PRO A 53 19.73 0.34 -12.07
C PRO A 53 18.43 0.21 -11.25
N SER A 54 17.56 -0.70 -11.67
CA SER A 54 16.30 -1.01 -11.00
C SER A 54 16.18 -2.53 -10.76
N PRO A 55 16.12 -2.99 -9.51
CA PRO A 55 15.79 -4.38 -9.18
C PRO A 55 14.44 -4.80 -9.78
N PRO A 56 14.24 -6.06 -10.20
CA PRO A 56 15.22 -7.15 -10.34
C PRO A 56 15.97 -7.14 -11.69
N TYR A 57 15.80 -6.08 -12.49
CA TYR A 57 16.28 -6.04 -13.86
C TYR A 57 17.78 -5.80 -13.98
N LEU A 58 18.28 -4.85 -13.19
CA LEU A 58 19.69 -4.52 -13.06
C LEU A 58 20.01 -4.26 -11.60
N LEU A 59 20.96 -5.02 -11.09
CA LEU A 59 21.51 -4.94 -9.74
C LEU A 59 22.98 -4.59 -9.87
N LEU A 60 23.47 -3.77 -8.95
CA LEU A 60 24.87 -3.39 -8.87
C LEU A 60 25.47 -4.08 -7.66
N ASN A 61 26.45 -4.97 -7.88
CA ASN A 61 27.10 -5.69 -6.80
C ASN A 61 27.93 -4.71 -5.96
N GLU A 62 27.75 -4.64 -4.63
CA GLU A 62 28.61 -3.77 -3.83
C GLU A 62 30.09 -4.11 -4.05
N ASN A 63 30.93 -3.06 -4.05
CA ASN A 63 32.37 -3.20 -4.26
C ASN A 63 32.91 -4.39 -3.45
N ASP A 64 33.73 -5.23 -4.08
CA ASP A 64 34.62 -6.13 -3.34
C ASP A 64 35.40 -5.28 -2.32
N ASP A 65 35.72 -5.81 -1.13
CA ASP A 65 36.44 -5.13 -0.03
C ASP A 65 37.76 -4.46 -0.48
N ASN A 66 38.20 -4.76 -1.71
CA ASN A 66 39.37 -4.25 -2.42
C ASN A 66 39.12 -3.00 -3.30
N GLY A 67 37.89 -2.49 -3.41
CA GLY A 67 37.57 -1.27 -4.17
C GLY A 67 37.60 -1.42 -5.70
N ASN A 68 37.44 -2.65 -6.22
CA ASN A 68 37.32 -2.91 -7.66
C ASN A 68 35.86 -2.80 -8.13
N ALA A 69 35.69 -2.48 -9.42
CA ALA A 69 34.43 -2.08 -10.03
C ALA A 69 33.30 -3.11 -9.89
N THR A 70 32.12 -2.54 -9.67
CA THR A 70 30.76 -3.06 -9.66
C THR A 70 30.46 -3.77 -10.99
N TYR A 71 30.41 -5.11 -11.01
CA TYR A 71 29.82 -5.80 -12.15
C TYR A 71 28.29 -5.77 -11.97
N PRO A 72 27.54 -5.22 -12.95
CA PRO A 72 26.10 -5.37 -12.92
C PRO A 72 25.73 -6.83 -13.11
N TYR A 73 24.64 -7.23 -12.50
CA TYR A 73 24.01 -8.52 -12.69
C TYR A 73 22.49 -8.32 -12.65
N GLY A 74 21.71 -9.29 -13.10
CA GLY A 74 20.25 -9.14 -13.14
C GLY A 74 19.65 -9.85 -14.33
N ILE A 75 18.32 -10.00 -14.32
CA ILE A 75 17.62 -10.89 -15.27
C ILE A 75 17.96 -10.55 -16.73
N VAL A 76 18.00 -9.27 -17.07
CA VAL A 76 18.24 -8.83 -18.46
C VAL A 76 19.73 -8.78 -18.77
N PHE A 77 20.55 -8.29 -17.84
CA PHE A 77 22.00 -8.22 -18.04
C PHE A 77 22.63 -9.61 -18.16
N ASP A 78 22.29 -10.53 -17.26
CA ASP A 78 22.83 -11.89 -17.24
C ASP A 78 22.42 -12.66 -18.50
N TYR A 79 21.20 -12.44 -18.99
CA TYR A 79 20.75 -13.03 -20.25
C TYR A 79 21.58 -12.53 -21.44
N ILE A 80 21.75 -11.21 -21.59
CA ILE A 80 22.56 -10.64 -22.69
C ILE A 80 24.01 -11.10 -22.58
N PHE A 81 24.59 -11.09 -21.38
CA PHE A 81 25.95 -11.52 -21.13
C PHE A 81 26.16 -13.01 -21.45
N ASP A 82 25.27 -13.89 -20.98
CA ASP A 82 25.36 -15.34 -21.26
C ASP A 82 25.20 -15.61 -22.76
N THR A 83 24.24 -14.97 -23.44
CA THR A 83 24.06 -15.06 -24.90
C THR A 83 25.32 -14.63 -25.66
N LEU A 84 25.90 -13.46 -25.33
CA LEU A 84 27.12 -12.98 -25.99
C LEU A 84 28.31 -13.90 -25.71
N SER A 85 28.43 -14.41 -24.49
CA SER A 85 29.52 -15.32 -24.11
C SER A 85 29.47 -16.66 -24.86
N ARG A 86 28.26 -17.15 -25.18
CA ARG A 86 28.05 -18.41 -25.91
C ARG A 86 28.16 -18.22 -27.41
N CYS A 87 27.55 -17.17 -27.96
CA CYS A 87 27.44 -16.97 -29.40
C CYS A 87 28.58 -16.15 -30.02
N CYS A 88 29.16 -15.22 -29.27
CA CYS A 88 30.18 -14.30 -29.77
C CYS A 88 31.39 -14.22 -28.82
N PRO A 89 32.03 -15.36 -28.47
CA PRO A 89 33.15 -15.37 -27.52
C PRO A 89 34.32 -14.53 -28.04
N GLU A 90 34.82 -13.63 -27.19
CA GLU A 90 35.95 -12.72 -27.44
C GLU A 90 35.76 -11.72 -28.60
N LYS A 91 34.53 -11.55 -29.12
CA LYS A 91 34.24 -10.67 -30.27
C LYS A 91 33.55 -9.35 -29.91
N THR A 92 32.84 -9.31 -28.79
CA THR A 92 32.01 -8.18 -28.40
C THR A 92 32.20 -7.88 -26.93
N GLU A 93 32.61 -6.66 -26.59
CA GLU A 93 32.63 -6.16 -25.21
C GLU A 93 31.33 -5.39 -24.89
N LEU A 94 30.70 -5.68 -23.75
CA LEU A 94 29.54 -4.93 -23.26
C LEU A 94 29.99 -3.68 -22.53
N VAL A 95 29.61 -2.51 -23.02
CA VAL A 95 29.91 -1.21 -22.41
C VAL A 95 28.61 -0.62 -21.88
N LEU A 96 28.51 -0.44 -20.56
CA LEU A 96 27.36 0.22 -19.95
C LEU A 96 27.49 1.73 -20.09
N ASN A 97 26.47 2.35 -20.68
CA ASN A 97 26.36 3.79 -20.80
C ASN A 97 25.25 4.31 -19.89
N ASN A 98 25.63 4.82 -18.71
CA ASN A 98 24.68 5.37 -17.74
C ASN A 98 24.38 6.87 -17.95
N GLU A 99 25.08 7.54 -18.87
CA GLU A 99 25.01 8.99 -19.05
C GLU A 99 24.16 9.41 -20.26
N ALA A 100 24.04 8.56 -21.28
CA ALA A 100 23.27 8.87 -22.49
C ALA A 100 22.39 7.69 -22.92
N LEU A 101 21.07 7.94 -22.94
CA LEU A 101 20.08 7.03 -23.52
C LEU A 101 20.15 7.00 -25.06
N VAL A 102 20.63 8.07 -25.68
CA VAL A 102 20.75 8.20 -27.14
C VAL A 102 22.12 7.66 -27.55
N GLU A 103 22.20 7.03 -28.74
CA GLU A 103 23.42 6.38 -29.28
C GLU A 103 23.85 5.11 -28.51
N SER A 104 22.93 4.46 -27.80
CA SER A 104 23.14 3.12 -27.24
C SER A 104 22.49 2.05 -28.11
N ASP A 105 23.19 0.94 -28.34
CA ASP A 105 22.71 -0.18 -29.18
C ASP A 105 21.49 -0.87 -28.56
N VAL A 106 21.49 -1.02 -27.23
CA VAL A 106 20.40 -1.64 -26.47
C VAL A 106 20.02 -0.74 -25.30
N ILE A 107 18.72 -0.50 -25.12
CA ILE A 107 18.19 0.30 -24.02
C ILE A 107 17.15 -0.50 -23.26
N PHE A 108 17.28 -0.62 -21.94
CA PHE A 108 16.32 -1.31 -21.08
C PHE A 108 16.35 -0.83 -19.61
N PRO A 109 15.20 -0.70 -18.92
CA PRO A 109 13.85 -0.67 -19.47
C PRO A 109 13.56 0.62 -20.25
N VAL A 110 12.73 0.52 -21.28
CA VAL A 110 12.17 1.66 -22.03
C VAL A 110 10.69 1.78 -21.71
N THR A 111 10.25 2.93 -21.21
CA THR A 111 8.85 3.23 -20.97
C THR A 111 8.16 3.91 -22.15
N GLU A 112 6.87 4.22 -22.04
CA GLU A 112 6.14 4.97 -23.09
C GLU A 112 6.69 6.39 -23.27
N ASP A 113 7.12 7.04 -22.19
CA ASP A 113 7.74 8.37 -22.25
C ASP A 113 9.14 8.30 -22.91
N ASP A 114 9.93 7.28 -22.54
CA ASP A 114 11.25 7.05 -23.14
C ASP A 114 11.14 6.68 -24.63
N GLU A 115 10.18 5.85 -25.01
CA GLU A 115 9.91 5.51 -26.42
C GLU A 115 9.58 6.77 -27.22
N THR A 116 8.77 7.67 -26.65
CA THR A 116 8.45 8.96 -27.26
C THR A 116 9.73 9.79 -27.45
N PHE A 117 10.54 9.92 -26.40
CA PHE A 117 11.82 10.64 -26.45
C PHE A 117 12.79 10.05 -27.49
N LEU A 118 12.98 8.74 -27.49
CA LEU A 118 13.87 8.02 -28.42
C LEU A 118 13.38 8.13 -29.87
N THR A 119 12.07 8.10 -30.10
CA THR A 119 11.50 8.31 -31.45
C THR A 119 11.79 9.72 -31.99
N PHE A 120 11.90 10.73 -31.13
CA PHE A 120 12.24 12.10 -31.52
C PHE A 120 13.75 12.41 -31.51
N SER A 121 14.59 11.47 -31.05
CA SER A 121 16.06 11.66 -30.96
C SER A 121 16.75 11.76 -32.32
N GLY A 122 16.11 11.28 -33.39
CA GLY A 122 16.68 11.21 -34.74
C GLY A 122 17.41 9.91 -35.07
N VAL A 123 17.56 9.00 -34.09
CA VAL A 123 18.07 7.64 -34.25
C VAL A 123 16.87 6.67 -34.42
N SER A 124 17.02 5.67 -35.30
CA SER A 124 15.97 4.70 -35.57
C SER A 124 16.05 3.54 -34.59
N TYR A 125 15.08 3.46 -33.68
CA TYR A 125 14.98 2.37 -32.70
C TYR A 125 13.81 1.44 -33.01
N THR A 126 14.01 0.14 -32.80
CA THR A 126 12.94 -0.88 -32.79
C THR A 126 12.61 -1.27 -31.37
N PHE A 127 11.33 -1.20 -30.99
CA PHE A 127 10.86 -1.47 -29.64
C PHE A 127 10.20 -2.85 -29.53
N TYR A 128 10.58 -3.62 -28.52
CA TYR A 128 9.95 -4.90 -28.17
C TYR A 128 9.45 -4.87 -26.73
N ASP A 129 8.18 -5.19 -26.52
CA ASP A 129 7.61 -5.38 -25.17
C ASP A 129 8.23 -6.64 -24.53
N ILE A 130 8.98 -6.50 -23.43
CA ILE A 130 9.55 -7.65 -22.71
C ILE A 130 8.72 -8.00 -21.47
N VAL A 131 8.42 -7.01 -20.63
CA VAL A 131 7.72 -7.23 -19.37
C VAL A 131 6.52 -6.31 -19.29
N LYS A 132 5.34 -6.91 -19.10
CA LYS A 132 4.12 -6.19 -18.75
C LYS A 132 3.87 -6.43 -17.27
N VAL A 133 4.10 -5.39 -16.48
CA VAL A 133 3.81 -5.42 -15.06
C VAL A 133 2.45 -4.77 -14.85
N ASP A 134 1.54 -5.55 -14.31
CA ASP A 134 0.30 -5.04 -13.77
C ASP A 134 0.57 -4.68 -12.29
N ASP A 135 0.50 -3.38 -12.00
CA ASP A 135 0.33 -2.79 -10.67
C ASP A 135 1.59 -2.36 -9.90
N PHE A 136 1.49 -1.19 -9.23
CA PHE A 136 2.33 -0.84 -8.08
C PHE A 136 1.70 -1.34 -6.79
N VAL A 137 2.52 -1.53 -5.76
CA VAL A 137 2.13 -2.13 -4.50
C VAL A 137 2.58 -1.24 -3.34
N LEU A 138 1.66 -0.96 -2.43
CA LEU A 138 1.95 -0.30 -1.16
C LEU A 138 2.09 -1.38 -0.08
N ILE A 139 3.28 -1.49 0.49
CA ILE A 139 3.60 -2.40 1.59
C ILE A 139 3.73 -1.57 2.86
N GLY A 140 3.21 -2.07 3.97
CA GLY A 140 3.36 -1.43 5.27
C GLY A 140 3.50 -2.45 6.40
N LEU A 141 3.65 -1.93 7.62
CA LEU A 141 3.73 -2.73 8.84
C LEU A 141 2.37 -2.76 9.54
N ILE A 142 1.87 -3.96 9.83
CA ILE A 142 0.60 -4.15 10.55
C ILE A 142 0.64 -3.55 11.96
N ASP A 143 1.79 -3.57 12.62
CA ASP A 143 1.96 -3.06 13.98
C ASP A 143 1.90 -1.53 14.03
N GLN A 144 2.51 -0.84 13.07
CA GLN A 144 2.43 0.61 12.91
C GLN A 144 0.97 1.03 12.68
N TYR A 145 0.26 0.30 11.81
CA TYR A 145 -1.17 0.51 11.57
C TYR A 145 -2.00 0.31 12.85
N ASN A 146 -1.77 -0.78 13.58
CA ASN A 146 -2.44 -1.06 14.85
C ASN A 146 -2.13 0.00 15.93
N ALA A 147 -0.91 0.54 15.97
CA ALA A 147 -0.53 1.62 16.88
C ALA A 147 -1.27 2.92 16.54
N LYS A 148 -1.31 3.32 15.26
CA LYS A 148 -2.02 4.50 14.78
C LYS A 148 -3.53 4.39 15.04
N ALA A 149 -4.12 3.23 14.75
CA ALA A 149 -5.53 2.94 15.04
C ALA A 149 -5.85 3.06 16.54
N ARG A 150 -5.01 2.47 17.42
CA ARG A 150 -5.16 2.63 18.88
C ARG A 150 -5.11 4.10 19.30
N GLY A 151 -4.19 4.89 18.76
CA GLY A 151 -4.06 6.32 19.02
C GLY A 151 -5.31 7.11 18.65
N LEU A 152 -5.86 6.86 17.45
CA LEU A 152 -7.10 7.49 16.96
C LEU A 152 -8.31 7.14 17.82
N VAL A 153 -8.44 5.87 18.23
CA VAL A 153 -9.52 5.42 19.11
C VAL A 153 -9.43 6.10 20.48
N LEU A 154 -8.25 6.11 21.10
CA LEU A 154 -8.04 6.79 22.39
C LEU A 154 -8.32 8.29 22.29
N ARG A 155 -7.90 8.94 21.20
CA ARG A 155 -8.18 10.34 20.97
C ARG A 155 -9.68 10.62 20.82
N SER A 156 -10.39 9.76 20.08
CA SER A 156 -11.83 9.89 19.89
C SER A 156 -12.61 9.67 21.20
N LEU A 157 -12.16 8.75 22.05
CA LEU A 157 -12.71 8.56 23.40
C LEU A 157 -12.48 9.79 24.27
N TYR A 158 -11.29 10.40 24.20
CA TYR A 158 -10.99 11.63 24.91
C TYR A 158 -11.85 12.80 24.41
N ASP A 159 -11.98 12.99 23.10
CA ASP A 159 -12.79 14.06 22.51
C ASP A 159 -14.30 13.87 22.80
N SER A 160 -14.72 12.65 23.13
CA SER A 160 -16.09 12.32 23.59
C SER A 160 -16.39 12.71 25.05
N TRP A 161 -15.46 13.37 25.76
CA TRP A 161 -15.66 13.83 27.14
C TRP A 161 -16.92 14.68 27.38
N PRO A 162 -17.41 15.55 26.46
CA PRO A 162 -18.61 16.36 26.71
C PRO A 162 -19.87 15.52 26.83
N SER A 163 -19.92 14.35 26.17
CA SER A 163 -21.05 13.41 26.25
C SER A 163 -21.20 12.87 27.67
N PHE A 164 -20.11 12.56 28.36
CA PHE A 164 -20.16 12.15 29.76
C PHE A 164 -20.66 13.26 30.66
N VAL A 165 -20.21 14.51 30.46
CA VAL A 165 -20.70 15.66 31.23
C VAL A 165 -22.20 15.87 31.02
N LEU A 166 -22.67 15.78 29.77
CA LEU A 166 -24.08 15.89 29.44
C LEU A 166 -24.91 14.79 30.12
N ILE A 167 -24.43 13.54 30.10
CA ILE A 167 -25.08 12.40 30.78
C ILE A 167 -25.21 12.70 32.28
N PHE A 168 -24.10 13.04 32.96
CA PHE A 168 -24.11 13.34 34.39
C PHE A 168 -25.06 14.50 34.74
N LEU A 169 -25.08 15.54 33.92
CA LEU A 169 -25.96 16.71 34.11
C LEU A 169 -27.43 16.31 33.93
N LEU A 170 -27.78 15.60 32.87
CA LEU A 170 -29.15 15.11 32.63
C LEU A 170 -29.63 14.18 33.74
N THR A 171 -28.78 13.26 34.20
CA THR A 171 -29.10 12.37 35.33
C THR A 171 -29.30 13.16 36.62
N GLY A 172 -28.49 14.20 36.86
CA GLY A 172 -28.67 15.15 37.97
C GLY A 172 -30.04 15.83 37.95
N ILE A 173 -30.40 16.43 36.81
CA ILE A 173 -31.67 17.12 36.65
C ILE A 173 -32.84 16.14 36.80
N ALA A 174 -32.78 14.99 36.14
CA ALA A 174 -33.82 13.97 36.22
C ALA A 174 -33.98 13.41 37.63
N GLY A 175 -32.88 13.23 38.36
CA GLY A 175 -32.87 12.80 39.75
C GLY A 175 -33.55 13.79 40.70
N ILE A 176 -33.29 15.09 40.53
CA ILE A 176 -33.97 16.15 41.29
C ILE A 176 -35.45 16.20 40.92
N PHE A 177 -35.78 16.04 39.64
CA PHE A 177 -37.15 16.11 39.14
C PHE A 177 -38.01 14.93 39.66
N ILE A 178 -37.49 13.70 39.59
CA ILE A 178 -38.22 12.54 40.13
C ILE A 178 -38.37 12.63 41.64
N TRP A 179 -37.34 13.10 42.35
CA TRP A 179 -37.44 13.33 43.79
C TRP A 179 -38.56 14.34 44.12
N ALA A 180 -38.66 15.45 43.37
CA ALA A 180 -39.70 16.44 43.58
C ALA A 180 -41.13 15.88 43.36
N LEU A 181 -41.29 15.02 42.34
CA LEU A 181 -42.58 14.34 42.07
C LEU A 181 -42.96 13.34 43.17
N GLU A 182 -41.99 12.54 43.63
CA GLU A 182 -42.23 11.51 44.63
C GLU A 182 -42.30 12.06 46.07
N TYR A 183 -41.66 13.20 46.34
CA TYR A 183 -41.78 13.95 47.60
C TYR A 183 -43.22 14.35 47.87
N HIS A 184 -43.95 14.81 46.86
CA HIS A 184 -45.35 15.24 47.01
C HIS A 184 -46.28 14.08 47.38
N MET A 185 -45.92 12.86 46.98
CA MET A 185 -46.70 11.63 47.21
C MET A 185 -46.22 10.84 48.45
N LYS A 186 -45.22 11.34 49.19
CA LYS A 186 -44.62 10.70 50.38
C LYS A 186 -44.20 9.25 50.13
N ASN A 187 -43.49 8.99 49.04
CA ASN A 187 -42.93 7.67 48.78
C ASN A 187 -41.82 7.33 49.80
N GLU A 188 -41.92 6.21 50.50
CA GLU A 188 -40.96 5.77 51.53
C GLU A 188 -39.59 5.39 50.95
N GLU A 189 -39.52 5.09 49.65
CA GLU A 189 -38.27 4.74 48.96
C GLU A 189 -37.36 5.97 48.76
N PHE A 190 -37.92 7.18 48.69
CA PHE A 190 -37.17 8.43 48.52
C PHE A 190 -37.09 9.20 49.83
N SER A 191 -35.88 9.60 50.25
CA SER A 191 -35.74 10.39 51.48
C SER A 191 -36.43 11.75 51.39
N LEU A 192 -37.08 12.17 52.48
CA LEU A 192 -37.71 13.49 52.61
C LEU A 192 -36.70 14.65 52.65
N SER A 193 -35.45 14.38 53.03
CA SER A 193 -34.40 15.40 53.04
C SER A 193 -33.90 15.65 51.61
N PHE A 194 -33.78 16.94 51.22
CA PHE A 194 -33.38 17.32 49.85
C PHE A 194 -32.06 16.68 49.41
N THR A 195 -31.03 16.70 50.26
CA THR A 195 -29.70 16.19 49.94
C THR A 195 -29.69 14.69 49.70
N ARG A 196 -30.30 13.92 50.61
CA ARG A 196 -30.37 12.46 50.49
C ARG A 196 -31.35 12.01 49.41
N GLY A 197 -32.48 12.69 49.29
CA GLY A 197 -33.51 12.38 48.31
C GLY A 197 -33.11 12.72 46.88
N SER A 198 -32.37 13.80 46.65
CA SER A 198 -31.80 14.11 45.33
C SER A 198 -30.72 13.10 44.92
N TYR A 199 -29.93 12.60 45.88
CA TYR A 199 -28.98 11.51 45.65
C TYR A 199 -29.70 10.19 45.30
N ASP A 200 -30.75 9.86 46.05
CA ASP A 200 -31.61 8.70 45.77
C ASP A 200 -32.24 8.78 44.36
N GLY A 201 -32.69 9.98 43.97
CA GLY A 201 -33.21 10.27 42.64
C GLY A 201 -32.14 10.17 41.55
N PHE A 202 -30.94 10.70 41.78
CA PHE A 202 -29.80 10.58 40.87
C PHE A 202 -29.43 9.11 40.65
N TRP A 203 -29.35 8.32 41.72
CA TRP A 203 -29.08 6.89 41.65
C TRP A 203 -30.14 6.16 40.81
N TRP A 204 -31.42 6.41 41.08
CA TRP A 204 -32.51 5.85 40.28
C TRP A 204 -32.41 6.25 38.80
N ALA A 205 -32.16 7.54 38.53
CA ALA A 205 -32.04 8.05 37.17
C ALA A 205 -30.86 7.40 36.43
N PHE A 206 -29.72 7.23 37.11
CA PHE A 206 -28.52 6.61 36.54
C PHE A 206 -28.78 5.16 36.14
N ILE A 207 -29.26 4.32 37.08
CA ILE A 207 -29.49 2.88 36.83
C ILE A 207 -30.63 2.63 35.83
N SER A 208 -31.61 3.53 35.75
CA SER A 208 -32.70 3.44 34.78
C SER A 208 -32.24 3.81 33.38
N MET A 209 -31.36 4.81 33.27
CA MET A 209 -30.78 5.25 32.00
C MET A 209 -29.90 4.17 31.38
N THR A 210 -29.09 3.49 32.19
CA THR A 210 -28.21 2.38 31.77
C THR A 210 -28.93 1.04 31.61
N THR A 211 -30.27 1.04 31.70
CA THR A 211 -31.13 -0.15 31.64
C THR A 211 -30.76 -1.27 32.62
N VAL A 212 -30.04 -0.95 33.70
CA VAL A 212 -29.66 -1.93 34.74
C VAL A 212 -30.87 -2.21 35.65
N GLY A 213 -31.52 -1.15 36.13
CA GLY A 213 -32.81 -1.23 36.82
C GLY A 213 -32.85 -2.18 38.03
N TYR A 214 -32.02 -1.95 39.05
CA TYR A 214 -32.00 -2.78 40.27
C TYR A 214 -33.34 -2.89 41.00
N GLY A 215 -34.22 -1.89 40.84
CA GLY A 215 -35.57 -1.89 41.43
C GLY A 215 -35.59 -1.62 42.94
N ASP A 216 -34.46 -1.18 43.51
CA ASP A 216 -34.32 -0.74 44.90
C ASP A 216 -35.04 0.59 45.18
N LYS A 217 -35.13 1.44 44.16
CA LYS A 217 -35.90 2.68 44.14
C LYS A 217 -36.82 2.68 42.92
N SER A 218 -38.08 3.08 43.09
CA SER A 218 -39.06 3.10 42.02
C SER A 218 -40.13 4.18 42.23
N PRO A 219 -40.47 4.96 41.19
CA PRO A 219 -41.54 5.94 41.29
C PRO A 219 -42.89 5.24 41.40
N ARG A 220 -43.65 5.59 42.43
CA ARG A 220 -45.00 5.04 42.68
C ARG A 220 -46.08 5.98 42.18
N SER A 221 -45.78 7.27 42.01
CA SER A 221 -46.74 8.26 41.54
C SER A 221 -47.08 8.09 40.05
N PHE A 222 -48.29 8.47 39.66
CA PHE A 222 -48.70 8.43 38.25
C PHE A 222 -47.77 9.30 37.38
N PHE A 223 -47.49 10.53 37.81
CA PHE A 223 -46.60 11.44 37.10
C PHE A 223 -45.14 10.99 37.12
N GLY A 224 -44.65 10.39 38.20
CA GLY A 224 -43.31 9.82 38.29
C GLY A 224 -43.11 8.64 37.35
N ARG A 225 -44.12 7.77 37.21
CA ARG A 225 -44.10 6.68 36.22
C ARG A 225 -44.13 7.20 34.79
N LEU A 226 -44.96 8.19 34.51
CA LEU A 226 -45.01 8.82 33.19
C LEU A 226 -43.66 9.47 32.83
N PHE A 227 -43.06 10.19 33.78
CA PHE A 227 -41.71 10.74 33.63
C PHE A 227 -40.66 9.63 33.40
N GLY A 228 -40.74 8.54 34.15
CA GLY A 228 -39.84 7.40 34.01
C GLY A 228 -39.88 6.77 32.61
N VAL A 229 -41.05 6.69 31.97
CA VAL A 229 -41.15 6.23 30.58
C VAL A 229 -40.36 7.13 29.64
N PHE A 230 -40.53 8.45 29.74
CA PHE A 230 -39.76 9.40 28.92
C PHE A 230 -38.27 9.34 29.23
N TRP A 231 -37.89 9.24 30.50
CA TRP A 231 -36.50 9.15 30.93
C TRP A 231 -35.79 7.93 30.35
N ILE A 232 -36.43 6.76 30.37
CA ILE A 232 -35.86 5.53 29.79
C ILE A 232 -35.66 5.69 28.27
N LEU A 233 -36.64 6.30 27.57
CA LEU A 233 -36.50 6.58 26.12
C LEU A 233 -35.36 7.55 25.82
N THR A 234 -35.23 8.63 26.60
CA THR A 234 -34.10 9.57 26.47
C THR A 234 -32.77 8.87 26.74
N GLY A 235 -32.70 8.00 27.76
CA GLY A 235 -31.51 7.22 28.07
C GLY A 235 -31.06 6.34 26.89
N LEU A 236 -32.01 5.69 26.23
CA LEU A 236 -31.74 4.87 25.05
C LEU A 236 -31.14 5.69 23.90
N VAL A 237 -31.68 6.89 23.64
CA VAL A 237 -31.14 7.81 22.61
C VAL A 237 -29.72 8.26 22.94
N VAL A 238 -29.44 8.60 24.20
CA VAL A 238 -28.11 9.07 24.60
C VAL A 238 -27.07 7.95 24.51
N ILE A 239 -27.41 6.74 24.95
CA ILE A 239 -26.51 5.58 24.83
C ILE A 239 -26.24 5.25 23.36
N THR A 240 -27.26 5.28 22.50
CA THR A 240 -27.08 5.03 21.05
C THR A 240 -26.24 6.10 20.36
N MET A 241 -26.37 7.37 20.75
CA MET A 241 -25.48 8.42 20.25
C MET A 241 -24.03 8.17 20.66
N PHE A 242 -23.79 7.82 21.93
CA PHE A 242 -22.45 7.50 22.41
C PHE A 242 -21.83 6.31 21.65
N THR A 243 -22.56 5.20 21.51
CA THR A 243 -22.06 4.03 20.78
C THR A 243 -21.84 4.34 19.29
N ALA A 244 -22.69 5.17 18.67
CA ALA A 244 -22.51 5.63 17.29
C ALA A 244 -21.21 6.43 17.13
N THR A 245 -20.91 7.36 18.04
CA THR A 245 -19.67 8.14 18.00
C THR A 245 -18.42 7.25 18.10
N VAL A 246 -18.42 6.29 19.03
CA VAL A 246 -17.33 5.31 19.16
C VAL A 246 -17.20 4.45 17.91
N THR A 247 -18.32 4.02 17.33
CA THR A 247 -18.33 3.22 16.10
C THR A 247 -17.78 4.00 14.92
N SER A 248 -18.17 5.26 14.74
CA SER A 248 -17.63 6.13 13.68
C SER A 248 -16.13 6.37 13.82
N ALA A 249 -15.63 6.54 15.05
CA ALA A 249 -14.20 6.67 15.30
C ALA A 249 -13.43 5.39 14.94
N LEU A 250 -13.98 4.23 15.30
CA LEU A 250 -13.41 2.93 14.91
C LEU A 250 -13.42 2.76 13.39
N LEU A 251 -14.54 3.07 12.75
CA LEU A 251 -14.66 3.01 11.30
C LEU A 251 -13.68 3.93 10.59
N TYR A 252 -13.40 5.11 11.15
CA TYR A 252 -12.38 6.02 10.62
C TYR A 252 -10.98 5.43 10.75
N SER A 253 -10.66 4.83 11.91
CA SER A 253 -9.37 4.13 12.10
C SER A 253 -9.20 2.88 11.24
N SER A 254 -10.31 2.28 10.79
CA SER A 254 -10.33 1.17 9.84
C SER A 254 -10.70 1.62 8.42
N SER A 255 -10.80 2.93 8.15
CA SER A 255 -11.36 3.42 6.90
C SER A 255 -10.39 3.07 5.78
N PRO A 256 -10.87 2.36 4.74
CA PRO A 256 -10.05 2.08 3.59
C PRO A 256 -9.75 3.34 2.78
N GLU A 257 -10.13 4.56 3.15
CA GLU A 257 -9.59 5.77 2.50
C GLU A 257 -8.08 5.92 2.75
N PHE A 258 -7.57 5.47 3.89
CA PHE A 258 -6.12 5.31 4.14
C PHE A 258 -5.53 4.11 3.37
N ILE A 259 -6.38 3.17 2.92
CA ILE A 259 -5.99 1.96 2.18
C ILE A 259 -6.18 2.13 0.67
N ASN A 260 -7.01 3.06 0.19
CA ASN A 260 -7.41 3.19 -1.22
C ASN A 260 -6.77 4.39 -1.92
N GLY A 261 -6.13 5.28 -1.16
CA GLY A 261 -5.48 6.47 -1.68
C GLY A 261 -4.04 6.57 -1.19
N LEU A 262 -3.14 6.90 -2.11
CA LEU A 262 -1.77 7.31 -1.77
C LEU A 262 -1.70 8.79 -1.35
N GLU A 263 -2.79 9.53 -1.50
CA GLU A 263 -2.85 10.97 -1.29
C GLU A 263 -2.50 11.35 0.16
N GLY A 264 -1.47 12.19 0.32
CA GLY A 264 -1.01 12.68 1.62
C GLY A 264 -0.18 11.68 2.44
N LEU A 265 0.04 10.45 1.97
CA LEU A 265 0.92 9.49 2.62
C LEU A 265 2.39 9.81 2.32
N GLU A 266 3.24 9.78 3.34
CA GLU A 266 4.68 9.77 3.12
C GLU A 266 5.14 8.33 2.85
N VAL A 267 5.52 8.05 1.60
CA VAL A 267 5.92 6.70 1.17
C VAL A 267 7.39 6.68 0.79
N ALA A 268 8.11 5.62 1.18
CA ALA A 268 9.46 5.39 0.69
C ALA A 268 9.40 4.82 -0.73
N VAL A 269 10.21 5.38 -1.61
CA VAL A 269 10.39 4.94 -3.00
C VAL A 269 11.88 4.83 -3.32
N LEU A 270 12.22 4.03 -4.32
CA LEU A 270 13.59 4.00 -4.84
C LEU A 270 13.85 5.30 -5.62
N ASN A 271 15.03 5.88 -5.42
CA ASN A 271 15.43 7.13 -6.04
C ASN A 271 15.44 7.02 -7.58
N GLY A 272 14.72 7.90 -8.27
CA GLY A 272 14.63 7.89 -9.72
C GLY A 272 13.84 6.71 -10.30
N SER A 273 13.10 5.98 -9.46
CA SER A 273 12.22 4.91 -9.91
C SER A 273 10.89 5.46 -10.43
N PHE A 274 10.22 4.69 -11.27
CA PHE A 274 8.87 5.04 -11.75
C PHE A 274 7.84 5.14 -10.62
N ALA A 275 8.05 4.40 -9.52
CA ALA A 275 7.22 4.49 -8.33
C ALA A 275 7.25 5.91 -7.71
N GLU A 276 8.35 6.65 -7.82
CA GLU A 276 8.45 8.04 -7.33
C GLU A 276 7.55 9.00 -8.12
N ALA A 277 7.59 8.90 -9.46
CA ALA A 277 6.77 9.72 -10.33
C ALA A 277 5.28 9.39 -10.16
N GLU A 278 4.93 8.11 -10.09
CA GLU A 278 3.56 7.67 -9.89
C GLU A 278 3.02 8.07 -8.50
N ALA A 279 3.82 7.90 -7.44
CA ALA A 279 3.44 8.35 -6.10
C ALA A 279 3.13 9.85 -6.06
N THR A 280 3.96 10.66 -6.73
CA THR A 280 3.75 12.11 -6.85
C THR A 280 2.46 12.41 -7.63
N TYR A 281 2.21 11.71 -8.74
CA TYR A 281 1.01 11.89 -9.55
C TYR A 281 -0.27 11.55 -8.77
N LEU A 282 -0.21 10.55 -7.88
CA LEU A 282 -1.30 10.14 -7.00
C LEU A 282 -1.44 11.02 -5.73
N GLY A 283 -0.63 12.07 -5.60
CA GLY A 283 -0.70 13.02 -4.49
C GLY A 283 -0.03 12.55 -3.19
N ALA A 284 0.82 11.52 -3.25
CA ALA A 284 1.65 11.10 -2.14
C ALA A 284 2.82 12.08 -1.92
N GLY A 285 3.45 12.00 -0.75
CA GLY A 285 4.76 12.60 -0.49
C GLY A 285 5.87 11.57 -0.58
N PRO A 286 6.38 11.22 -1.78
CA PRO A 286 7.44 10.23 -1.90
C PRO A 286 8.74 10.73 -1.26
N ARG A 287 9.40 9.85 -0.52
CA ARG A 287 10.76 10.03 -0.01
C ARG A 287 11.70 9.09 -0.76
N PRO A 288 12.58 9.60 -1.64
CA PRO A 288 13.48 8.77 -2.42
C PRO A 288 14.63 8.27 -1.55
N TYR A 289 14.93 6.98 -1.67
CA TYR A 289 16.07 6.32 -1.03
C TYR A 289 16.90 5.58 -2.08
N PRO A 290 18.23 5.53 -1.93
CA PRO A 290 19.11 4.87 -2.90
C PRO A 290 18.99 3.33 -2.86
N LYS A 291 18.59 2.76 -1.71
CA LYS A 291 18.57 1.32 -1.46
C LYS A 291 17.32 0.88 -0.71
N PHE A 292 16.90 -0.35 -0.94
CA PHE A 292 15.71 -0.92 -0.29
C PHE A 292 15.90 -1.07 1.22
N GLU A 293 17.11 -1.40 1.69
CA GLU A 293 17.44 -1.54 3.11
C GLU A 293 17.24 -0.23 3.86
N GLU A 294 17.57 0.90 3.22
CA GLU A 294 17.34 2.24 3.78
C GLU A 294 15.85 2.58 3.81
N MET A 295 15.10 2.23 2.75
CA MET A 295 13.64 2.38 2.73
C MET A 295 12.98 1.57 3.85
N HIS A 296 13.40 0.33 4.01
CA HIS A 296 12.91 -0.58 5.02
C HIS A 296 13.25 -0.06 6.44
N ALA A 297 14.49 0.37 6.67
CA ALA A 297 14.89 0.96 7.95
C ALA A 297 14.08 2.23 8.26
N ALA A 298 13.83 3.09 7.27
CA ALA A 298 12.99 4.28 7.43
C ALA A 298 11.55 3.92 7.81
N MET A 299 10.99 2.85 7.25
CA MET A 299 9.64 2.38 7.61
C MET A 299 9.61 1.81 9.03
N VAL A 300 10.60 0.99 9.40
CA VAL A 300 10.70 0.43 10.77
C VAL A 300 10.90 1.54 11.82
N ASN A 301 11.61 2.62 11.47
CA ASN A 301 11.80 3.79 12.32
C ASN A 301 10.59 4.75 12.32
N GLU A 302 9.47 4.39 11.68
CA GLU A 302 8.26 5.20 11.55
C GLU A 302 8.48 6.57 10.86
N GLU A 303 9.54 6.69 10.03
CA GLU A 303 9.81 7.92 9.26
C GLU A 303 8.94 8.03 8.00
N VAL A 304 8.44 6.88 7.52
CA VAL A 304 7.50 6.76 6.40
C VAL A 304 6.32 5.86 6.80
N GLU A 305 5.22 5.99 6.09
CA GLU A 305 3.97 5.26 6.34
C GLU A 305 3.89 3.93 5.56
N GLY A 306 4.72 3.76 4.53
CA GLY A 306 4.80 2.53 3.76
C GLY A 306 5.88 2.58 2.67
N LEU A 307 6.16 1.42 2.09
CA LEU A 307 7.03 1.25 0.91
C LEU A 307 6.15 1.20 -0.33
N PHE A 308 6.43 2.06 -1.31
CA PHE A 308 5.73 2.05 -2.59
C PHE A 308 6.67 1.56 -3.68
N LEU A 309 6.35 0.38 -4.23
CA LEU A 309 7.23 -0.37 -5.11
C LEU A 309 6.44 -0.97 -6.26
N GLU A 310 7.11 -1.25 -7.36
CA GLU A 310 6.53 -2.08 -8.42
C GLU A 310 6.29 -3.49 -7.92
N ARG A 311 5.30 -4.18 -8.48
CA ARG A 311 4.98 -5.55 -8.06
C ARG A 311 6.14 -6.54 -8.22
N LEU A 312 6.98 -6.39 -9.25
CA LEU A 312 8.15 -7.25 -9.44
C LEU A 312 9.29 -6.92 -8.47
N GLN A 313 9.51 -5.64 -8.17
CA GLN A 313 10.44 -5.21 -7.10
C GLN A 313 9.99 -5.77 -5.75
N ALA A 314 8.72 -5.58 -5.41
CA ALA A 314 8.12 -6.11 -4.19
C ALA A 314 8.30 -7.64 -4.10
N TYR A 315 8.02 -8.37 -5.18
CA TYR A 315 8.23 -9.82 -5.22
C TYR A 315 9.70 -10.22 -5.02
N TYR A 316 10.63 -9.51 -5.67
CA TYR A 316 12.07 -9.75 -5.54
C TYR A 316 12.52 -9.59 -4.08
N PHE A 317 12.19 -8.46 -3.45
CA PHE A 317 12.56 -8.21 -2.04
C PHE A 317 11.85 -9.16 -1.06
N TYR A 318 10.62 -9.58 -1.37
CA TYR A 318 9.91 -10.57 -0.54
C TYR A 318 10.49 -11.98 -0.69
N SER A 319 11.11 -12.30 -1.83
CA SER A 319 11.72 -13.62 -2.08
C SER A 319 13.10 -13.79 -1.45
N ASP A 320 13.76 -12.69 -1.10
CA ASP A 320 15.06 -12.74 -0.43
C ASP A 320 14.87 -13.07 1.06
N ASN A 321 15.56 -14.13 1.52
CA ASN A 321 15.18 -14.86 2.75
C ASN A 321 15.31 -14.04 4.05
N ASP A 322 16.03 -12.92 4.04
CA ASP A 322 16.23 -12.09 5.23
C ASP A 322 14.98 -11.30 5.64
N PHE A 323 13.99 -11.15 4.73
CA PHE A 323 12.78 -10.36 4.96
C PHE A 323 11.50 -11.20 5.06
N TYR A 324 11.58 -12.50 4.78
CA TYR A 324 10.42 -13.41 4.78
C TYR A 324 9.90 -13.74 6.19
N ASP A 325 10.74 -13.56 7.23
CA ASP A 325 10.45 -13.99 8.61
C ASP A 325 9.74 -12.91 9.47
N ASP A 326 9.50 -11.70 8.93
CA ASP A 326 8.73 -10.68 9.62
C ASP A 326 7.25 -10.74 9.20
N ASP A 327 6.45 -11.43 10.03
CA ASP A 327 4.99 -11.59 9.88
C ASP A 327 4.21 -10.26 9.81
N ASN A 328 4.87 -9.12 10.05
CA ASN A 328 4.27 -7.80 10.09
C ASN A 328 4.09 -7.14 8.73
N PHE A 329 4.76 -7.60 7.68
CA PHE A 329 4.64 -7.02 6.34
C PHE A 329 3.31 -7.42 5.68
N ARG A 330 2.56 -6.42 5.23
CA ARG A 330 1.33 -6.64 4.47
C ARG A 330 1.28 -5.72 3.26
N VAL A 331 0.81 -6.26 2.16
CA VAL A 331 0.36 -5.47 1.01
C VAL A 331 -0.98 -4.84 1.39
N PHE A 332 -1.01 -3.51 1.50
CA PHE A 332 -2.22 -2.76 1.86
C PHE A 332 -3.01 -2.35 0.62
N HIS A 333 -2.32 -1.88 -0.41
CA HIS A 333 -2.96 -1.36 -1.62
C HIS A 333 -2.21 -1.79 -2.87
N THR A 334 -2.96 -1.93 -3.96
CA THR A 334 -2.41 -2.14 -5.31
C THR A 334 -2.97 -1.06 -6.21
N VAL A 335 -2.09 -0.31 -6.88
CA VAL A 335 -2.47 0.70 -7.85
C VAL A 335 -2.41 0.06 -9.24
N PRO A 336 -3.55 -0.14 -9.93
CA PRO A 336 -3.54 -0.75 -11.24
C PRO A 336 -3.09 0.24 -12.31
N THR A 337 -1.80 0.20 -12.62
CA THR A 337 -1.15 0.92 -13.70
C THR A 337 -0.54 -0.11 -14.64
N LYS A 338 -0.75 0.09 -15.95
CA LYS A 338 -0.11 -0.75 -16.97
C LYS A 338 1.26 -0.17 -17.25
N ILE A 339 2.30 -0.85 -16.80
CA ILE A 339 3.67 -0.51 -17.14
C ILE A 339 4.12 -1.55 -18.18
N SER A 340 4.45 -1.07 -19.38
CA SER A 340 5.08 -1.90 -20.41
C SER A 340 6.55 -1.54 -20.48
N TYR A 341 7.40 -2.44 -19.98
CA TYR A 341 8.84 -2.33 -20.14
C TYR A 341 9.24 -2.88 -21.50
N LYS A 342 9.73 -1.98 -22.33
CA LYS A 342 10.23 -2.27 -23.67
C LYS A 342 11.74 -2.37 -23.65
N MET A 343 12.29 -3.06 -24.63
CA MET A 343 13.69 -2.97 -25.01
C MET A 343 13.77 -2.28 -26.37
N ALA A 344 14.63 -1.29 -26.47
CA ALA A 344 14.92 -0.63 -27.74
C ALA A 344 16.23 -1.16 -28.31
N PHE A 345 16.22 -1.45 -29.61
CA PHE A 345 17.40 -1.80 -30.40
C PHE A 345 17.62 -0.76 -31.49
N GLU A 346 18.85 -0.26 -31.62
CA GLU A 346 19.23 0.59 -32.75
C GLU A 346 19.21 -0.22 -34.07
N GLN A 347 18.73 0.40 -35.16
CA GLN A 347 18.61 -0.23 -36.50
C GLN A 347 19.82 -0.03 -37.41
#